data_AF-A0A117PLI8-F1
#
_entry.id   AF-A0A117PLI8-F1
#
_cell.length_a   1.000
_cell.length_b   1.000
_cell.length_c   1.000
_cell.angle_alpha   90.00
_cell.angle_beta   90.00
_cell.angle_gamma   90.00
#
_symmetry.space_group_name_H-M   'P 1'
#
loop_
_entity.id
_entity.type
_entity.pdbx_description
1 polymer ?
#
loop_
_entity_poly.entity_id
_entity_poly.type
_entity_poly.pdbx_seq_one_letter_code
_entity_poly.pdbx_strand_id
1 'polypeptide(L)'
;MTGTTAPKPVRNGHQSMGELAGQAGEQFSRLVRQEVALVKEELAEKGRRAGRGGGLLGAAGAVAYAGLLFLAAAATAALSLTLAVWAAALIVTGALFALAGLLAALGRTQLRRAAPPAPEEALGSVRADVEEIKGRAHR
;
A
#
# COMPACT_ATOMS: atom_id res chain seq x y z
N MET A 1 -24.30 73.97 32.04
CA MET A 1 -24.02 73.40 30.71
C MET A 1 -24.13 71.88 30.82
N THR A 2 -25.30 71.34 30.51
CA THR A 2 -25.64 69.91 30.62
C THR A 2 -25.36 69.22 29.29
N GLY A 3 -24.26 68.46 29.23
CA GLY A 3 -23.91 67.62 28.07
C GLY A 3 -24.61 66.27 28.15
N THR A 4 -25.47 66.01 27.17
CA THR A 4 -26.28 64.80 26.99
C THR A 4 -25.43 63.55 26.78
N THR A 5 -25.53 62.56 27.67
CA THR A 5 -25.05 61.19 27.43
C THR A 5 -26.07 60.44 26.58
N ALA A 6 -25.83 60.39 25.27
CA ALA A 6 -26.59 59.54 24.36
C ALA A 6 -26.26 58.06 24.64
N PRO A 7 -27.25 57.19 24.88
CA PRO A 7 -27.00 55.76 25.04
C PRO A 7 -26.62 55.16 23.68
N LYS A 8 -25.41 54.60 23.57
CA LYS A 8 -25.06 53.73 22.44
C LYS A 8 -25.98 52.50 22.48
N PRO A 9 -26.67 52.15 21.39
CA PRO A 9 -27.52 50.97 21.39
C PRO A 9 -26.64 49.74 21.60
N VAL A 10 -26.85 49.06 22.71
CA VAL A 10 -26.37 47.70 22.94
C VAL A 10 -27.07 46.82 21.92
N ARG A 11 -26.32 46.34 20.92
CA ARG A 11 -26.78 45.27 20.01
C ARG A 11 -26.95 44.00 20.84
N ASN A 12 -28.14 43.81 21.40
CA ASN A 12 -28.56 42.56 22.02
C ASN A 12 -28.71 41.48 20.94
N GLY A 13 -27.72 40.60 20.85
CA GLY A 13 -27.89 39.26 21.43
C GLY A 13 -28.73 38.20 20.71
N HIS A 14 -29.21 38.41 19.49
CA HIS A 14 -29.78 37.32 18.70
C HIS A 14 -28.89 37.08 17.48
N GLN A 15 -27.85 36.26 17.66
CA GLN A 15 -27.18 35.64 16.52
C GLN A 15 -28.28 34.96 15.69
N SER A 16 -28.40 35.37 14.44
CA SER A 16 -29.37 34.81 13.54
C SER A 16 -29.10 33.30 13.40
N MET A 17 -30.15 32.47 13.29
CA MET A 17 -30.00 31.04 12.97
C MET A 17 -29.13 30.83 11.71
N GLY A 18 -29.09 31.81 10.80
CA GLY A 18 -28.21 31.83 9.63
C GLY A 18 -26.72 32.04 9.95
N GLU A 19 -26.37 32.82 10.98
CA GLU A 19 -24.98 32.98 11.44
C GLU A 19 -24.45 31.73 12.12
N LEU A 20 -25.28 31.05 12.92
CA LEU A 20 -24.92 29.78 13.56
C LEU A 20 -24.74 28.66 12.54
N ALA A 21 -25.62 28.58 11.53
CA ALA A 21 -25.46 27.64 10.42
C ALA A 21 -24.18 27.92 9.60
N GLY A 22 -23.86 29.21 9.39
CA GLY A 22 -22.61 29.64 8.77
C GLY A 22 -21.38 29.20 9.56
N GLN A 23 -21.35 29.46 10.87
CA GLN A 23 -20.25 29.05 11.76
C GLN A 23 -20.08 27.53 11.85
N ALA A 24 -21.18 26.78 11.93
CA ALA A 24 -21.15 25.31 11.95
C ALA A 24 -20.61 24.72 10.64
N GLY A 25 -21.01 25.28 9.48
CA GLY A 25 -20.46 24.89 8.18
C GLY A 25 -18.96 25.21 8.06
N GLU A 26 -18.53 26.33 8.64
CA GLU A 26 -17.13 26.73 8.69
C GLU A 26 -16.29 25.84 9.63
N GLN A 27 -16.85 25.40 10.76
CA GLN A 27 -16.24 24.41 11.64
C GLN A 27 -16.15 23.03 10.97
N PHE A 28 -17.20 22.59 10.29
CA PHE A 28 -17.19 21.33 9.55
C PHE A 28 -16.15 21.34 8.42
N SER A 29 -16.09 22.42 7.63
CA SER A 29 -15.08 22.61 6.58
C SER A 29 -13.66 22.58 7.14
N ARG A 30 -13.43 23.20 8.32
CA ARG A 30 -12.13 23.13 9.02
C ARG A 30 -11.79 21.71 9.46
N LEU A 31 -12.75 20.99 10.04
CA LEU A 31 -12.54 19.61 10.50
C LEU A 31 -12.22 18.67 9.33
N VAL A 32 -12.96 18.75 8.23
CA VAL A 32 -12.70 17.95 7.02
C VAL A 32 -11.30 18.23 6.47
N ARG A 33 -10.88 19.50 6.42
CA ARG A 33 -9.51 19.85 5.98
C ARG A 33 -8.44 19.29 6.91
N GLN A 34 -8.69 19.26 8.22
CA GLN A 34 -7.78 18.69 9.21
C GLN A 34 -7.67 17.17 9.07
N GLU A 35 -8.78 16.46 8.91
CA GLU A 35 -8.76 15.01 8.67
C GLU A 35 -8.03 14.67 7.37
N VAL A 36 -8.29 15.41 6.30
CA VAL A 36 -7.54 15.22 5.03
C VAL A 36 -6.05 15.48 5.23
N ALA A 37 -5.67 16.48 6.04
CA ALA A 37 -4.26 16.75 6.34
C ALA A 37 -3.63 15.61 7.15
N LEU A 38 -4.34 15.10 8.16
CA LEU A 38 -3.89 13.97 8.99
C LEU A 38 -3.71 12.70 8.16
N VAL A 39 -4.70 12.34 7.34
CA VAL A 39 -4.63 11.18 6.43
C VAL A 39 -3.46 11.33 5.46
N LYS A 40 -3.22 12.53 4.91
CA LYS A 40 -2.07 12.78 4.03
C LYS A 40 -0.74 12.53 4.74
N GLU A 41 -0.62 12.97 5.99
CA GLU A 41 0.58 12.79 6.80
C GLU A 41 0.80 11.30 7.12
N GLU A 42 -0.24 10.59 7.56
CA GLU A 42 -0.17 9.17 7.86
C GLU A 42 0.16 8.34 6.60
N LEU A 43 -0.45 8.66 5.45
CA LEU A 43 -0.14 8.04 4.17
C LEU A 43 1.30 8.33 3.73
N ALA A 44 1.78 9.56 3.90
CA ALA A 44 3.16 9.92 3.58
C ALA A 44 4.14 9.15 4.47
N GLU A 45 3.83 9.00 5.76
CA GLU A 45 4.67 8.26 6.69
C GLU A 45 4.68 6.76 6.39
N LYS A 46 3.49 6.14 6.19
CA LYS A 46 3.36 4.75 5.74
C LYS A 46 4.10 4.53 4.41
N GLY A 47 3.95 5.44 3.46
CA GLY A 47 4.64 5.41 2.17
C GLY A 47 6.15 5.50 2.31
N ARG A 48 6.67 6.36 3.20
CA ARG A 48 8.11 6.45 3.50
C ARG A 48 8.66 5.19 4.15
N ARG A 49 7.95 4.61 5.12
CA ARG A 49 8.35 3.35 5.78
C ARG A 49 8.33 2.19 4.80
N ALA A 50 7.25 2.04 4.03
CA ALA A 50 7.12 1.02 2.99
C ALA A 50 8.19 1.21 1.89
N GLY A 51 8.45 2.44 1.47
CA GLY A 51 9.45 2.78 0.46
C GLY A 51 10.88 2.48 0.92
N ARG A 52 11.23 2.83 2.17
CA ARG A 52 12.54 2.44 2.74
C ARG A 52 12.69 0.93 2.89
N GLY A 53 11.66 0.26 3.42
CA GLY A 53 11.67 -1.19 3.58
C GLY A 53 11.79 -1.91 2.23
N GLY A 54 10.98 -1.53 1.25
CA GLY A 54 11.02 -2.05 -0.11
C GLY A 54 12.35 -1.75 -0.81
N GLY A 55 12.89 -0.54 -0.64
CA GLY A 55 14.19 -0.15 -1.20
C GLY A 55 15.35 -0.96 -0.62
N LEU A 56 15.39 -1.14 0.71
CA LEU A 56 16.42 -1.96 1.38
C LEU A 56 16.32 -3.43 0.99
N LEU A 57 15.11 -4.00 0.92
CA LEU A 57 14.92 -5.38 0.44
C LEU A 57 15.31 -5.54 -1.02
N GLY A 58 14.99 -4.57 -1.87
CA GLY A 58 15.42 -4.55 -3.27
C GLY A 58 16.94 -4.51 -3.40
N ALA A 59 17.61 -3.64 -2.63
CA ALA A 59 19.07 -3.56 -2.60
C ALA A 59 19.71 -4.85 -2.08
N ALA A 60 19.18 -5.42 -0.99
CA ALA A 60 19.64 -6.70 -0.45
C ALA A 60 19.49 -7.83 -1.48
N GLY A 61 18.36 -7.88 -2.19
CA GLY A 61 18.14 -8.83 -3.29
C GLY A 61 19.13 -8.66 -4.43
N ALA A 62 19.43 -7.42 -4.84
CA ALA A 62 20.42 -7.15 -5.88
C ALA A 62 21.84 -7.57 -5.47
N VAL A 63 22.26 -7.27 -4.23
CA VAL A 63 23.56 -7.69 -3.69
C VAL A 63 23.62 -9.22 -3.58
N ALA A 64 22.56 -9.87 -3.08
CA ALA A 64 22.50 -11.33 -3.00
C ALA A 64 22.57 -11.99 -4.39
N TYR A 65 21.92 -11.41 -5.40
CA TYR A 65 22.01 -11.88 -6.78
C TYR A 65 23.43 -11.77 -7.33
N ALA A 66 24.10 -10.63 -7.15
CA ALA A 66 25.50 -10.48 -7.54
C ALA A 66 26.40 -11.50 -6.81
N GLY A 67 26.21 -11.68 -5.50
CA GLY A 67 26.91 -12.69 -4.72
C GLY A 67 26.71 -14.11 -5.24
N LEU A 68 25.49 -14.46 -5.68
CA LEU A 68 25.19 -15.76 -6.27
C LEU A 68 25.96 -15.98 -7.59
N LEU A 69 26.11 -14.96 -8.43
CA LEU A 69 26.92 -15.04 -9.66
C LEU A 69 28.40 -15.29 -9.35
N PHE A 70 28.95 -14.57 -8.37
CA PHE A 70 30.33 -14.79 -7.91
C PHE A 70 30.51 -16.18 -7.30
N LEU A 71 29.54 -16.66 -6.53
CA LEU A 71 29.58 -18.00 -5.94
C LEU A 71 29.52 -19.08 -7.03
N ALA A 72 28.70 -18.90 -8.07
CA ALA A 72 28.64 -19.79 -9.22
C ALA A 72 29.97 -19.83 -9.98
N ALA A 73 30.60 -18.66 -10.19
CA ALA A 73 31.91 -18.57 -10.81
C ALA A 73 32.99 -19.26 -9.96
N ALA A 74 32.99 -19.03 -8.65
CA ALA A 74 33.93 -19.66 -7.71
C ALA A 74 33.76 -21.19 -7.67
N ALA A 75 32.52 -21.68 -7.63
CA ALA A 75 32.21 -23.10 -7.68
C ALA A 75 32.68 -23.74 -9.00
N THR A 76 32.45 -23.04 -10.12
CA THR A 76 32.91 -23.49 -11.44
C THR A 76 34.44 -23.56 -11.48
N ALA A 77 35.12 -22.52 -10.98
CA ALA A 77 36.57 -22.48 -10.91
C ALA A 77 37.13 -23.61 -10.03
N ALA A 78 36.54 -23.84 -8.85
CA ALA A 78 36.94 -24.92 -7.96
C ALA A 78 36.77 -26.31 -8.59
N LEU A 79 35.63 -26.58 -9.23
CA LEU A 79 35.41 -27.85 -9.93
C LEU A 79 36.33 -28.02 -11.15
N SER A 80 36.69 -26.93 -11.83
CA SER A 80 37.60 -26.96 -12.97
C SER A 80 39.02 -27.40 -12.62
N LEU A 81 39.38 -27.45 -11.32
CA LEU A 81 40.65 -28.04 -10.88
C LEU A 81 40.71 -29.57 -11.10
N THR A 82 39.56 -30.21 -11.22
CA THR A 82 39.43 -31.68 -11.35
C THR A 82 38.72 -32.12 -12.63
N LEU A 83 37.94 -31.22 -13.25
CA LEU A 83 37.13 -31.49 -14.43
C LEU A 83 37.41 -30.46 -15.53
N ALA A 84 37.04 -30.78 -16.78
CA ALA A 84 37.05 -29.79 -17.85
C ALA A 84 36.08 -28.63 -17.52
N VAL A 85 36.47 -27.40 -17.87
CA VAL A 85 35.72 -26.17 -17.57
C VAL A 85 34.26 -26.24 -18.03
N TRP A 86 34.01 -26.82 -19.22
CA TRP A 86 32.65 -26.96 -19.75
C TRP A 86 31.78 -27.89 -18.87
N ALA A 87 32.35 -28.97 -18.34
CA ALA A 87 31.64 -29.92 -17.49
C ALA A 87 31.34 -29.30 -16.11
N ALA A 88 32.33 -28.61 -15.53
CA ALA A 88 32.15 -27.85 -14.29
C ALA A 88 31.02 -26.80 -14.42
N ALA A 89 31.01 -26.03 -15.50
CA ALA A 89 29.99 -25.01 -15.77
C ALA A 89 28.58 -25.61 -15.90
N LEU A 90 28.45 -26.75 -16.59
CA LEU A 90 27.16 -27.44 -16.73
C LEU A 90 26.65 -27.99 -15.39
N ILE A 91 27.53 -28.55 -14.56
CA ILE A 91 27.15 -29.07 -13.23
C ILE A 91 26.64 -27.94 -12.34
N VAL A 92 27.38 -26.83 -12.25
CA VAL A 92 26.99 -25.68 -11.41
C VAL A 92 25.69 -25.07 -11.92
N THR A 93 25.55 -24.91 -13.24
CA THR A 93 24.34 -24.37 -13.87
C THR A 93 23.13 -25.27 -13.62
N GLY A 94 23.30 -26.59 -13.77
CA GLY A 94 22.26 -27.57 -13.47
C GLY A 94 21.81 -27.52 -12.01
N ALA A 95 22.76 -27.42 -11.07
CA ALA A 95 22.46 -27.28 -9.65
C ALA A 95 21.69 -25.99 -9.34
N LEU A 96 22.06 -24.86 -9.95
CA LEU A 96 21.35 -23.60 -9.80
C LEU A 96 19.92 -23.66 -10.36
N PHE A 97 19.70 -24.30 -11.51
CA PHE A 97 18.36 -24.49 -12.06
C PHE A 97 17.50 -25.42 -11.19
N ALA A 98 18.08 -26.48 -10.63
CA ALA A 98 17.37 -27.35 -9.69
C ALA A 98 16.94 -26.57 -8.44
N LEU A 99 17.84 -25.76 -7.87
CA LEU A 99 17.52 -24.88 -6.74
C LEU A 99 16.44 -23.86 -7.10
N ALA A 100 16.54 -23.21 -8.27
CA ALA A 100 15.55 -22.26 -8.75
C ALA A 100 14.17 -22.91 -8.93
N GLY A 101 14.12 -24.13 -9.49
CA GLY A 101 12.89 -24.91 -9.61
C GLY A 101 12.25 -25.22 -8.25
N LEU A 102 13.06 -25.61 -7.26
CA LEU A 102 12.59 -25.86 -5.90
C LEU A 102 12.04 -24.59 -5.23
N LEU A 103 12.79 -23.48 -5.32
CA LEU A 103 12.36 -22.19 -4.78
C LEU A 103 11.08 -21.70 -5.47
N ALA A 104 10.96 -21.86 -6.78
CA ALA A 104 9.75 -21.52 -7.52
C ALA A 104 8.55 -22.38 -7.09
N ALA A 105 8.74 -23.68 -6.87
CA ALA A 105 7.70 -24.56 -6.36
C ALA A 105 7.24 -24.15 -4.95
N LEU A 106 8.18 -23.92 -4.03
CA LEU A 106 7.89 -23.46 -2.67
C LEU A 106 7.19 -22.09 -2.68
N GLY A 107 7.71 -21.14 -3.45
CA GLY A 107 7.10 -19.82 -3.61
C GLY A 107 5.66 -19.91 -4.13
N ARG A 108 5.41 -20.78 -5.12
CA ARG A 108 4.06 -21.03 -5.65
C ARG A 108 3.15 -21.61 -4.58
N THR A 109 3.62 -22.54 -3.76
CA THR A 109 2.80 -23.08 -2.65
C THR A 109 2.47 -22.03 -1.60
N GLN A 110 3.41 -21.16 -1.26
CA GLN A 110 3.19 -20.07 -0.30
C GLN A 110 2.23 -19.02 -0.85
N LEU A 111 2.36 -18.64 -2.12
CA LEU A 111 1.42 -17.73 -2.79
C LEU A 111 0.00 -18.31 -2.83
N ARG A 112 -0.14 -19.61 -3.11
CA ARG A 112 -1.44 -20.30 -3.10
C ARG A 112 -2.06 -20.40 -1.71
N ARG A 113 -1.25 -20.36 -0.64
CA ARG A 113 -1.72 -20.35 0.75
C ARG A 113 -2.03 -18.95 1.27
N ALA A 114 -1.29 -17.95 0.80
CA ALA A 114 -1.40 -16.56 1.26
C ALA A 114 -2.44 -15.75 0.47
N ALA A 115 -2.71 -16.11 -0.78
CA ALA A 115 -3.87 -15.59 -1.50
C ALA A 115 -5.12 -16.32 -1.00
N PRO A 116 -6.12 -15.62 -0.43
CA PRO A 116 -7.45 -16.18 -0.36
C PRO A 116 -7.82 -16.63 -1.78
N PRO A 117 -8.45 -17.81 -1.99
CA PRO A 117 -9.12 -18.05 -3.25
C PRO A 117 -9.95 -16.80 -3.56
N ALA A 118 -9.86 -16.28 -4.79
CA ALA A 118 -10.63 -15.10 -5.21
C ALA A 118 -12.02 -15.21 -4.57
N PRO A 119 -12.49 -14.22 -3.81
CA PRO A 119 -13.63 -14.41 -2.92
C PRO A 119 -14.86 -14.68 -3.79
N GLU A 120 -15.13 -15.96 -4.06
CA GLU A 120 -16.28 -16.38 -4.85
C GLU A 120 -17.55 -15.93 -4.14
N GLU A 121 -17.51 -15.84 -2.80
CA GLU A 121 -18.55 -15.25 -1.98
C GLU A 121 -18.73 -13.74 -2.22
N ALA A 122 -17.64 -12.95 -2.36
CA ALA A 122 -17.75 -11.51 -2.63
C ALA A 122 -18.14 -11.23 -4.09
N LEU A 123 -17.75 -12.08 -5.03
CA LEU A 123 -18.21 -12.03 -6.41
C LEU A 123 -19.69 -12.47 -6.52
N GLY A 124 -20.10 -13.43 -5.69
CA GLY A 124 -21.48 -13.89 -5.55
C GLY A 124 -22.41 -12.84 -4.94
N SER A 125 -21.97 -12.17 -3.87
CA SER A 125 -22.73 -11.09 -3.23
C SER A 125 -22.91 -9.89 -4.15
N VAL A 126 -21.88 -9.48 -4.89
CA VAL A 126 -21.97 -8.40 -5.88
C VAL A 126 -22.90 -8.77 -7.04
N ARG A 127 -22.92 -10.03 -7.48
CA ARG A 127 -23.87 -10.50 -8.51
C ARG A 127 -25.30 -10.49 -8.00
N ALA A 128 -25.54 -10.95 -6.77
CA ALA A 128 -26.85 -10.94 -6.14
C ALA A 128 -27.38 -9.50 -5.97
N ASP A 129 -26.53 -8.57 -5.53
CA ASP A 129 -26.88 -7.16 -5.38
C ASP A 129 -27.26 -6.52 -6.74
N VAL A 130 -26.53 -6.85 -7.82
CA VAL A 130 -26.84 -6.36 -9.18
C VAL A 130 -28.15 -6.95 -9.71
N GLU A 131 -28.45 -8.20 -9.40
CA GLU A 131 -29.67 -8.88 -9.83
C GLU A 131 -30.90 -8.36 -9.09
N GLU A 132 -30.76 -8.03 -7.80
CA GLU A 132 -31.81 -7.35 -7.03
C GLU A 132 -32.09 -5.93 -7.54
N ILE A 133 -31.05 -5.17 -7.89
CA ILE A 133 -31.20 -3.82 -8.47
C ILE A 133 -31.88 -3.90 -9.85
N LYS A 134 -31.52 -4.88 -10.69
CA LYS A 134 -32.20 -5.11 -11.98
C LYS A 134 -33.66 -5.53 -11.81
N GLY A 135 -33.96 -6.39 -10.83
CA GLY A 135 -35.32 -6.84 -10.53
C GLY A 135 -36.24 -5.72 -10.03
N ARG A 136 -35.69 -4.72 -9.34
CA ARG A 136 -36.44 -3.53 -8.89
C ARG A 136 -36.69 -2.49 -9.98
N ALA A 137 -35.86 -2.48 -11.03
CA ALA A 137 -35.99 -1.54 -12.17
C ALA A 137 -36.98 -2.01 -13.26
N HIS A 138 -37.52 -3.22 -13.15
CA HIS A 138 -38.47 -3.81 -14.10
C HIS A 138 -39.91 -3.94 -13.55
N ARG A 139 -40.20 -3.33 -12.39
CA ARG A 139 -41.56 -3.21 -11.84
C ARG A 139 -42.04 -1.77 -11.84
#